data_AF-A0A849DLU8-F1
#
_entry.id   AF-A0A849DLU8-F1
#
_cell.length_a   1.000
_cell.length_b   1.000
_cell.length_c   1.000
_cell.angle_alpha   90.00
_cell.angle_beta   90.00
_cell.angle_gamma   90.00
#
_symmetry.space_group_name_H-M   'P 1'
#
loop_
_entity.id
_entity.type
_entity.pdbx_description
1 polymer ?
#
loop_
_entity_poly.entity_id
_entity_poly.type
_entity_poly.pdbx_seq_one_letter_code
_entity_poly.pdbx_strand_id
1 'polypeptide(L)'
;MRGLGVCARRSDEVSNVRSRRRFSGGSRSALRGWGGAVAVVAIAGVLVANASGWPAGAVADTDSHSGRATFYSLGDSGLGNCSFPEVPADRFYAALGPEDYDHAGGCGGYLEVTGPLGTVRVLAADKCPECESGHLDMSPEAFAMIGPLADGVIPITYRGVRDPDGVGPVRVRVKEGSSAWWIGFLIMDHGNPLASVEYLADADADEWRGLARAEYNYWLQEDGAGPGPFTLRLTDIYGHQAVVEGIELSPMVDQVTNVRMYETDASSPTGSASSASSASSASSPAPTASVPGPAESGACAATAAVNTMWPTGFQATVTVRNTAAAAAGSWVVTWIVPADVTIGTAWNATVGQSGTAVTASAPVWSPTLAVGETVSIGFNADRPIGPGTVEAAVAGSITLNGESCVGF
;
A
#
# COMPACT_ATOMS: atom_id res chain seq x y z
N MET A 1 -65.07 -43.14 -44.60
CA MET A 1 -64.91 -43.68 -43.22
C MET A 1 -64.84 -42.48 -42.27
N ARG A 2 -65.71 -42.51 -41.24
CA ARG A 2 -65.78 -41.76 -39.94
C ARG A 2 -64.71 -40.66 -39.71
N GLY A 3 -64.96 -39.46 -39.18
CA GLY A 3 -66.11 -38.76 -38.57
C GLY A 3 -65.57 -37.39 -38.06
N LEU A 4 -66.26 -36.25 -38.29
CA LEU A 4 -67.07 -35.47 -37.32
C LEU A 4 -66.38 -35.28 -35.94
N GLY A 5 -66.17 -34.10 -35.35
CA GLY A 5 -66.66 -32.74 -35.56
C GLY A 5 -66.95 -32.06 -34.20
N VAL A 6 -66.66 -30.76 -34.09
CA VAL A 6 -67.40 -29.72 -33.31
C VAL A 6 -67.19 -29.59 -31.77
N CYS A 7 -66.66 -28.42 -31.38
CA CYS A 7 -67.19 -27.39 -30.45
C CYS A 7 -68.11 -27.79 -29.27
N ALA A 8 -67.84 -27.22 -28.06
CA ALA A 8 -68.71 -26.24 -27.36
C ALA A 8 -68.52 -26.21 -25.82
N ARG A 9 -68.71 -25.00 -25.25
CA ARG A 9 -68.79 -24.66 -23.81
C ARG A 9 -70.07 -25.20 -23.13
N ARG A 10 -69.96 -25.52 -21.82
CA ARG A 10 -70.96 -25.35 -20.72
C ARG A 10 -70.23 -25.70 -19.41
N SER A 11 -70.13 -24.84 -18.40
CA SER A 11 -71.13 -24.49 -17.37
C SER A 11 -71.66 -25.69 -16.59
N ASP A 12 -71.25 -25.83 -15.32
CA ASP A 12 -72.09 -26.40 -14.26
C ASP A 12 -71.71 -25.83 -12.88
N GLU A 13 -72.70 -25.22 -12.23
CA GLU A 13 -72.81 -24.91 -10.81
C GLU A 13 -73.14 -26.18 -10.01
N VAL A 14 -72.58 -26.33 -8.80
CA VAL A 14 -73.26 -27.08 -7.71
C VAL A 14 -73.02 -26.40 -6.34
N SER A 15 -74.02 -25.60 -5.96
CA SER A 15 -74.81 -25.65 -4.72
C SER A 15 -74.18 -25.83 -3.33
N ASN A 16 -74.52 -24.82 -2.52
CA ASN A 16 -74.38 -24.61 -1.08
C ASN A 16 -75.40 -25.44 -0.26
N VAL A 17 -75.03 -25.98 0.91
CA VAL A 17 -75.98 -26.51 1.93
C VAL A 17 -75.64 -25.98 3.33
N ARG A 18 -76.63 -25.28 3.91
CA ARG A 18 -76.73 -24.77 5.29
C ARG A 18 -77.11 -25.86 6.30
N SER A 19 -76.69 -25.71 7.55
CA SER A 19 -77.58 -25.81 8.74
C SER A 19 -76.93 -25.07 9.95
N ARG A 20 -77.44 -23.91 10.40
CA ARG A 20 -78.48 -23.64 11.43
C ARG A 20 -78.15 -24.29 12.79
N ARG A 21 -77.97 -23.58 13.91
CA ARG A 21 -78.92 -22.81 14.80
C ARG A 21 -78.08 -22.30 16.00
N ARG A 22 -78.38 -21.30 16.85
CA ARG A 22 -79.54 -20.44 17.18
C ARG A 22 -79.04 -19.36 18.18
N PHE A 23 -79.66 -18.16 18.13
CA PHE A 23 -80.18 -17.28 19.23
C PHE A 23 -79.34 -17.10 20.53
N SER A 24 -79.28 -15.95 21.22
CA SER A 24 -79.88 -14.61 21.09
C SER A 24 -79.42 -13.72 22.26
N GLY A 25 -79.54 -12.40 22.09
CA GLY A 25 -79.57 -11.39 23.16
C GLY A 25 -78.27 -10.59 23.21
N GLY A 26 -78.21 -9.28 22.94
CA GLY A 26 -79.22 -8.24 23.01
C GLY A 26 -78.86 -7.28 24.13
N SER A 27 -78.18 -6.18 23.80
CA SER A 27 -78.51 -4.85 24.32
C SER A 27 -77.64 -3.76 23.69
N ARG A 28 -78.34 -2.70 23.31
CA ARG A 28 -77.84 -1.44 22.78
C ARG A 28 -77.16 -0.64 23.89
N SER A 29 -76.16 0.17 23.55
CA SER A 29 -76.07 1.58 23.97
C SER A 29 -74.89 2.26 23.27
N ALA A 30 -75.19 3.37 22.60
CA ALA A 30 -74.23 4.30 22.04
C ALA A 30 -73.47 5.05 23.15
N LEU A 31 -72.25 5.52 22.86
CA LEU A 31 -71.84 6.93 22.99
C LEU A 31 -70.33 7.11 22.80
N ARG A 32 -70.02 8.19 22.08
CA ARG A 32 -68.86 9.10 22.21
C ARG A 32 -67.48 8.56 21.88
N GLY A 33 -66.93 9.12 20.81
CA GLY A 33 -65.54 8.96 20.44
C GLY A 33 -64.57 9.67 21.37
N TRP A 34 -63.31 9.33 21.19
CA TRP A 34 -62.13 10.15 21.42
C TRP A 34 -61.05 9.66 20.46
N GLY A 35 -60.35 10.61 19.85
CA GLY A 35 -59.16 10.32 19.06
C GLY A 35 -58.11 9.63 19.93
N GLY A 36 -57.57 8.53 19.41
CA GLY A 36 -56.42 7.84 19.97
C GLY A 36 -55.46 7.59 18.84
N ALA A 37 -54.30 8.24 18.91
CA ALA A 37 -53.21 8.12 17.95
C ALA A 37 -52.86 6.65 17.69
N VAL A 38 -52.65 6.32 16.41
CA VAL A 38 -51.99 5.07 16.01
C VAL A 38 -50.54 5.21 16.45
N ALA A 39 -50.18 4.57 17.56
CA ALA A 39 -48.80 4.40 17.94
C ALA A 39 -48.15 3.43 16.93
N VAL A 40 -47.40 3.99 15.99
CA VAL A 40 -46.45 3.24 15.18
C VAL A 40 -45.39 2.73 16.15
N VAL A 41 -45.48 1.44 16.50
CA VAL A 41 -44.40 0.75 17.21
C VAL A 41 -43.28 0.60 16.20
N ALA A 42 -42.35 1.57 16.19
CA ALA A 42 -41.06 1.39 15.57
C ALA A 42 -40.36 0.26 16.32
N ILE A 43 -40.25 -0.90 15.68
CA ILE A 43 -39.33 -1.94 16.11
C ILE A 43 -37.94 -1.34 15.84
N ALA A 44 -37.38 -0.68 16.84
CA ALA A 44 -35.98 -0.33 16.84
C ALA A 44 -35.21 -1.66 16.79
N GLY A 45 -34.72 -2.01 15.61
CA GLY A 45 -33.75 -3.07 15.44
C GLY A 45 -32.58 -2.74 16.36
N VAL A 46 -32.44 -3.49 17.44
CA VAL A 46 -31.26 -3.44 18.29
C VAL A 46 -30.12 -3.96 17.43
N LEU A 47 -29.34 -3.02 16.88
CA LEU A 47 -28.00 -3.30 16.38
C LEU A 47 -27.20 -3.81 17.59
N VAL A 48 -27.10 -5.13 17.73
CA VAL A 48 -26.07 -5.73 18.57
C VAL A 48 -24.77 -5.57 17.79
N ALA A 49 -24.16 -4.39 17.92
CA ALA A 49 -22.76 -4.22 17.59
C ALA A 49 -21.99 -5.14 18.55
N ASN A 50 -21.58 -6.31 18.05
CA ASN A 50 -20.56 -7.12 18.71
C ASN A 50 -19.22 -6.41 18.49
N ALA A 51 -19.04 -5.26 19.13
CA ALA A 51 -17.72 -4.68 19.33
C ALA A 51 -17.06 -5.49 20.45
N SER A 52 -16.62 -6.70 20.13
CA SER A 52 -15.52 -7.32 20.86
C SER A 52 -14.27 -6.53 20.47
N GLY A 53 -14.12 -5.33 21.05
CA GLY A 53 -12.93 -4.52 20.92
C GLY A 53 -11.78 -5.31 21.53
N TRP A 54 -10.93 -5.85 20.68
CA TRP A 54 -9.62 -6.33 21.08
C TRP A 54 -8.81 -5.13 21.58
N PRO A 55 -7.91 -5.30 22.56
CA PRO A 55 -7.05 -4.22 22.99
C PRO A 55 -6.33 -3.67 21.76
N ALA A 56 -6.56 -2.40 21.48
CA ALA A 56 -5.92 -1.64 20.43
C ALA A 56 -4.41 -1.86 20.50
N GLY A 57 -3.84 -2.57 19.51
CA GLY A 57 -2.39 -2.74 19.40
C GLY A 57 -1.68 -1.38 19.36
N ALA A 58 -0.37 -1.32 19.56
CA ALA A 58 0.35 -0.06 19.74
C ALA A 58 0.24 0.97 18.60
N VAL A 59 -0.21 0.58 17.41
CA VAL A 59 -0.50 1.52 16.29
C VAL A 59 -1.78 2.33 16.53
N ALA A 60 -2.68 1.81 17.35
CA ALA A 60 -3.93 2.42 17.76
C ALA A 60 -3.84 3.14 19.11
N ASP A 61 -2.79 2.89 19.89
CA ASP A 61 -2.52 3.57 21.16
C ASP A 61 -1.62 4.79 20.96
N THR A 62 -2.08 5.98 21.37
CA THR A 62 -1.31 7.23 21.28
C THR A 62 -0.43 7.49 22.51
N ASP A 63 -0.59 6.68 23.56
CA ASP A 63 0.28 6.73 24.73
C ASP A 63 1.68 6.20 24.39
N SER A 64 2.69 6.63 25.16
CA SER A 64 4.07 6.25 24.90
C SER A 64 4.40 4.92 25.57
N HIS A 65 4.89 3.97 24.76
CA HIS A 65 5.37 2.66 25.19
C HIS A 65 6.89 2.62 25.18
N SER A 66 7.50 1.88 26.11
CA SER A 66 8.94 1.60 26.10
C SER A 66 9.19 0.24 25.45
N GLY A 67 10.29 0.12 24.71
CA GLY A 67 10.59 -1.07 23.95
C GLY A 67 12.02 -1.15 23.45
N ARG A 68 12.23 -2.01 22.46
CA ARG A 68 13.48 -2.14 21.72
C ARG A 68 13.22 -2.17 20.21
N ALA A 69 14.19 -1.72 19.44
CA ALA A 69 14.18 -1.87 17.98
C ALA A 69 15.31 -2.80 17.53
N THR A 70 15.03 -3.60 16.51
CA THR A 70 16.02 -4.21 15.59
C THR A 70 15.77 -3.70 14.18
N PHE A 71 16.49 -4.21 13.19
CA PHE A 71 16.19 -3.94 11.80
C PHE A 71 16.24 -5.16 10.88
N TYR A 72 15.43 -5.10 9.82
CA TYR A 72 15.35 -6.07 8.73
C TYR A 72 15.00 -5.37 7.41
N SER A 73 15.14 -6.04 6.27
CA SER A 73 14.80 -5.45 4.98
C SER A 73 13.79 -6.30 4.22
N LEU A 74 12.72 -5.65 3.74
CA LEU A 74 11.77 -6.19 2.75
C LEU A 74 12.35 -6.21 1.32
N GLY A 75 13.57 -5.72 1.10
CA GLY A 75 14.13 -5.54 -0.23
C GLY A 75 13.33 -4.55 -1.07
N ASP A 76 13.21 -4.83 -2.38
CA ASP A 76 12.46 -4.01 -3.34
C ASP A 76 11.07 -4.57 -3.66
N SER A 77 10.74 -5.77 -3.17
CA SER A 77 9.51 -6.48 -3.53
C SER A 77 8.27 -6.04 -2.75
N GLY A 78 8.42 -5.31 -1.64
CA GLY A 78 7.30 -4.70 -0.89
C GLY A 78 6.44 -5.64 -0.05
N LEU A 79 6.58 -6.95 -0.20
CA LEU A 79 5.66 -7.90 0.43
C LEU A 79 6.05 -8.22 1.87
N GLY A 80 5.68 -7.33 2.78
CA GLY A 80 5.45 -7.68 4.18
C GLY A 80 4.09 -8.38 4.34
N ASN A 81 3.79 -8.85 5.55
CA ASN A 81 2.53 -9.51 5.87
C ASN A 81 1.31 -8.57 5.68
N CYS A 82 1.48 -7.24 5.67
CA CYS A 82 0.39 -6.32 5.30
C CYS A 82 0.10 -6.26 3.77
N SER A 83 0.81 -7.04 2.96
CA SER A 83 0.62 -7.19 1.52
C SER A 83 0.69 -5.91 0.70
N PHE A 84 1.38 -4.88 1.20
CA PHE A 84 1.58 -3.65 0.42
C PHE A 84 2.36 -3.98 -0.85
N PRO A 85 1.94 -3.45 -2.01
CA PRO A 85 2.54 -3.83 -3.27
C PRO A 85 3.91 -3.18 -3.51
N GLU A 86 4.25 -2.18 -2.72
CA GLU A 86 5.43 -1.34 -2.86
C GLU A 86 5.95 -1.00 -1.46
N VAL A 87 7.27 -0.90 -1.34
CA VAL A 87 7.90 -0.31 -0.14
C VAL A 87 7.67 1.21 -0.17
N PRO A 88 7.40 1.87 0.97
CA PRO A 88 7.37 3.33 1.03
C PRO A 88 8.61 3.97 0.40
N ALA A 89 8.45 5.09 -0.30
CA ALA A 89 9.55 5.72 -1.05
C ALA A 89 10.71 6.20 -0.14
N ASP A 90 10.40 6.58 1.10
CA ASP A 90 11.37 6.91 2.14
C ASP A 90 11.97 5.67 2.83
N ARG A 91 11.47 4.48 2.49
CA ARG A 91 11.75 3.19 3.12
C ARG A 91 11.49 3.17 4.62
N PHE A 92 10.66 4.05 5.16
CA PHE A 92 10.38 4.08 6.59
C PHE A 92 9.18 3.19 6.94
N TYR A 93 9.50 1.94 7.27
CA TYR A 93 8.52 0.93 7.69
C TYR A 93 9.03 0.12 8.88
N ALA A 94 8.12 -0.58 9.53
CA ALA A 94 8.42 -1.55 10.58
C ALA A 94 7.49 -2.77 10.53
N ALA A 95 8.02 -3.90 10.98
CA ALA A 95 7.27 -5.08 11.35
C ALA A 95 6.88 -5.01 12.83
N LEU A 96 5.64 -5.39 13.12
CA LEU A 96 5.07 -5.39 14.47
C LEU A 96 5.11 -6.79 15.08
N GLY A 97 5.32 -6.87 16.40
CA GLY A 97 5.08 -8.11 17.13
C GLY A 97 3.61 -8.56 17.04
N PRO A 98 3.28 -9.83 17.32
CA PRO A 98 1.95 -10.38 17.08
C PRO A 98 0.80 -9.65 17.78
N GLU A 99 1.04 -9.12 18.99
CA GLU A 99 0.06 -8.34 19.75
C GLU A 99 -0.27 -7.02 19.05
N ASP A 100 0.75 -6.28 18.63
CA ASP A 100 0.61 -4.97 17.97
C ASP A 100 0.15 -5.10 16.51
N TYR A 101 0.48 -6.21 15.86
CA TYR A 101 -0.01 -6.55 14.53
C TYR A 101 -1.53 -6.76 14.50
N ASP A 102 -2.07 -7.31 15.59
CA ASP A 102 -3.50 -7.47 15.86
C ASP A 102 -4.32 -8.04 14.69
N HIS A 103 -3.89 -9.19 14.14
CA HIS A 103 -4.56 -9.83 12.99
C HIS A 103 -4.72 -8.87 11.79
N ALA A 104 -3.65 -8.12 11.48
CA ALA A 104 -3.59 -7.04 10.49
C ALA A 104 -4.38 -5.77 10.86
N GLY A 105 -4.81 -5.64 12.12
CA GLY A 105 -5.45 -4.45 12.67
C GLY A 105 -4.52 -3.23 12.65
N GLY A 106 -3.22 -3.42 12.91
CA GLY A 106 -2.22 -2.36 12.89
C GLY A 106 -1.74 -1.96 11.49
N CYS A 107 -2.02 -2.75 10.45
CA CYS A 107 -1.52 -2.50 9.10
C CYS A 107 -1.99 -1.15 8.53
N GLY A 108 -1.08 -0.44 7.88
CA GLY A 108 -1.38 0.85 7.24
C GLY A 108 -1.46 2.04 8.20
N GLY A 109 -1.37 1.79 9.51
CA GLY A 109 -1.16 2.83 10.51
C GLY A 109 0.31 3.22 10.65
N TYR A 110 0.56 4.30 11.39
CA TYR A 110 1.90 4.86 11.58
C TYR A 110 2.30 4.86 13.06
N LEU A 111 3.59 4.61 13.31
CA LEU A 111 4.21 4.76 14.62
C LEU A 111 5.23 5.89 14.59
N GLU A 112 5.26 6.71 15.64
CA GLU A 112 6.38 7.59 15.94
C GLU A 112 7.32 6.88 16.91
N VAL A 113 8.57 6.70 16.51
CA VAL A 113 9.57 5.92 17.24
C VAL A 113 10.74 6.82 17.59
N THR A 114 11.07 6.92 18.88
CA THR A 114 12.18 7.68 19.41
C THR A 114 13.26 6.75 19.94
N GLY A 115 14.50 6.94 19.48
CA GLY A 115 15.69 6.25 19.97
C GLY A 115 16.79 7.24 20.39
N PRO A 116 18.01 6.75 20.67
CA PRO A 116 19.11 7.58 21.16
C PRO A 116 19.52 8.75 20.26
N LEU A 117 19.36 8.64 18.94
CA LEU A 117 19.79 9.65 17.97
C LEU A 117 18.69 10.58 17.49
N GLY A 118 17.42 10.23 17.68
CA GLY A 118 16.32 11.00 17.11
C GLY A 118 14.97 10.32 17.17
N THR A 119 14.05 10.84 16.38
CA THR A 119 12.68 10.32 16.22
C THR A 119 12.37 10.18 14.75
N VAL A 120 11.70 9.08 14.39
CA VAL A 120 11.28 8.78 13.01
C VAL A 120 9.83 8.28 13.02
N ARG A 121 9.07 8.60 11.97
CA ARG A 121 7.76 8.02 11.73
C ARG A 121 7.88 6.85 10.76
N VAL A 122 7.28 5.71 11.09
CA VAL A 122 7.31 4.50 10.26
C VAL A 122 5.91 3.99 9.97
N LEU A 123 5.73 3.41 8.77
CA LEU A 123 4.54 2.66 8.38
C LEU A 123 4.56 1.26 9.01
N ALA A 124 3.47 0.83 9.64
CA ALA A 124 3.26 -0.56 10.02
C ALA A 124 2.96 -1.40 8.77
N ALA A 125 3.97 -2.13 8.29
CA ALA A 125 3.94 -2.80 6.98
C ALA A 125 4.05 -4.33 7.05
N ASP A 126 4.38 -4.88 8.22
CA ASP A 126 4.69 -6.30 8.34
C ASP A 126 4.45 -6.83 9.76
N LYS A 127 4.56 -8.15 9.90
CA LYS A 127 4.51 -8.88 11.16
C LYS A 127 5.88 -9.49 11.41
N CYS A 128 6.39 -9.34 12.64
CA CYS A 128 7.55 -10.04 13.15
C CYS A 128 7.05 -11.12 14.13
N PRO A 129 6.86 -12.38 13.70
CA PRO A 129 6.30 -13.44 14.55
C PRO A 129 7.13 -13.75 15.80
N GLU A 130 8.45 -13.55 15.73
CA GLU A 130 9.41 -13.77 16.82
C GLU A 130 9.55 -12.58 17.77
N CYS A 131 9.02 -11.41 17.39
CA CYS A 131 9.10 -10.21 18.22
C CYS A 131 8.13 -10.32 19.40
N GLU A 132 8.66 -10.04 20.58
CA GLU A 132 7.87 -9.91 21.81
C GLU A 132 7.11 -8.57 21.82
N SER A 133 6.16 -8.43 22.74
CA SER A 133 5.52 -7.13 23.03
C SER A 133 6.59 -6.06 23.34
N GLY A 134 6.48 -4.88 22.73
CA GLY A 134 7.51 -3.84 22.86
C GLY A 134 8.70 -3.95 21.90
N HIS A 135 8.72 -4.92 20.98
CA HIS A 135 9.81 -5.08 20.00
C HIS A 135 9.32 -4.71 18.60
N LEU A 136 9.91 -3.63 18.03
CA LEU A 136 9.73 -3.24 16.63
C LEU A 136 10.91 -3.72 15.78
N ASP A 137 10.65 -4.32 14.62
CA ASP A 137 11.70 -4.67 13.66
C ASP A 137 11.61 -3.71 12.46
N MET A 138 12.51 -2.72 12.41
CA MET A 138 12.38 -1.57 11.53
C MET A 138 13.16 -1.76 10.22
N SER A 139 12.90 -0.96 9.19
CA SER A 139 13.83 -0.88 8.07
C SER A 139 15.20 -0.34 8.52
N PRO A 140 16.32 -0.70 7.85
CA PRO A 140 17.63 -0.16 8.20
C PRO A 140 17.66 1.37 8.04
N GLU A 141 16.93 1.90 7.05
CA GLU A 141 16.82 3.33 6.81
C GLU A 141 16.13 4.05 7.98
N ALA A 142 15.02 3.51 8.50
CA ALA A 142 14.35 4.09 9.66
C ALA A 142 15.16 3.92 10.95
N PHE A 143 15.78 2.74 11.14
CA PHE A 143 16.62 2.47 12.30
C PHE A 143 17.80 3.45 12.39
N ALA A 144 18.46 3.73 11.27
CA ALA A 144 19.59 4.66 11.21
C ALA A 144 19.23 6.10 11.61
N MET A 145 17.95 6.49 11.54
CA MET A 145 17.48 7.79 12.01
C MET A 145 17.44 7.91 13.54
N ILE A 146 17.39 6.78 14.25
CA ILE A 146 17.16 6.75 15.70
C ILE A 146 18.28 6.05 16.47
N GLY A 147 19.19 5.31 15.82
CA GLY A 147 20.34 4.67 16.45
C GLY A 147 21.43 4.23 15.47
N PRO A 148 22.66 3.98 15.96
CA PRO A 148 23.74 3.44 15.14
C PRO A 148 23.42 2.01 14.69
N LEU A 149 23.46 1.73 13.38
CA LEU A 149 23.25 0.37 12.86
C LEU A 149 24.21 -0.68 13.47
N ALA A 150 25.40 -0.26 13.87
CA ALA A 150 26.40 -1.11 14.50
C ALA A 150 25.95 -1.69 15.86
N ASP A 151 24.99 -1.06 16.53
CA ASP A 151 24.50 -1.52 17.83
C ASP A 151 23.55 -2.73 17.67
N GLY A 152 22.93 -2.89 16.49
CA GLY A 152 22.03 -3.99 16.14
C GLY A 152 20.67 -3.96 16.85
N VAL A 153 20.67 -3.64 18.15
CA VAL A 153 19.50 -3.50 19.01
C VAL A 153 19.65 -2.21 19.81
N ILE A 154 18.60 -1.39 19.84
CA ILE A 154 18.59 -0.14 20.63
C ILE A 154 17.32 -0.04 21.49
N PRO A 155 17.39 0.60 22.67
CA PRO A 155 16.19 0.94 23.42
C PRO A 155 15.42 2.04 22.68
N ILE A 156 14.09 1.94 22.66
CA ILE A 156 13.21 2.92 22.04
C ILE A 156 12.03 3.27 22.96
N THR A 157 11.39 4.39 22.67
CA THR A 157 9.99 4.63 23.00
C THR A 157 9.19 4.80 21.73
N TYR A 158 7.93 4.37 21.70
CA TYR A 158 7.09 4.48 20.52
C TYR A 158 5.63 4.72 20.87
N ARG A 159 4.86 5.26 19.93
CA ARG A 159 3.42 5.50 20.03
C ARG A 159 2.76 5.52 18.65
N GLY A 160 1.47 5.22 18.58
CA GLY A 160 0.63 5.43 17.42
C GLY A 160 0.54 6.90 17.03
N VAL A 161 0.62 7.18 15.72
CA VAL A 161 0.35 8.50 15.16
C VAL A 161 -1.11 8.56 14.76
N ARG A 162 -1.87 9.40 15.45
CA ARG A 162 -3.25 9.74 15.09
C ARG A 162 -3.26 10.80 13.99
N ASP A 163 -4.14 10.61 13.02
CA ASP A 163 -4.41 11.51 11.91
C ASP A 163 -3.13 11.97 11.18
N PRO A 164 -2.23 11.03 10.78
CA PRO A 164 -0.93 11.39 10.18
C PRO A 164 -1.07 12.31 8.97
N ASP A 165 -0.24 13.35 8.95
CA ASP A 165 -0.10 14.28 7.83
C ASP A 165 0.74 13.67 6.69
N GLY A 166 0.57 14.23 5.49
CA GLY A 166 1.29 13.79 4.30
C GLY A 166 0.82 12.46 3.71
N VAL A 167 -0.20 11.80 4.28
CA VAL A 167 -0.83 10.62 3.69
C VAL A 167 -1.62 11.05 2.45
N GLY A 168 -1.54 10.26 1.37
CA GLY A 168 -2.24 10.52 0.10
C GLY A 168 -3.75 10.30 0.19
N PRO A 169 -4.48 10.42 -0.94
CA PRO A 169 -5.83 9.89 -1.01
C PRO A 169 -5.81 8.36 -0.94
N VAL A 170 -6.90 7.78 -0.46
CA VAL A 170 -7.06 6.33 -0.35
C VAL A 170 -6.82 5.66 -1.70
N ARG A 171 -6.04 4.59 -1.69
CA ARG A 171 -5.91 3.67 -2.82
C ARG A 171 -6.56 2.34 -2.49
N VAL A 172 -7.14 1.72 -3.50
CA VAL A 172 -7.75 0.39 -3.39
C VAL A 172 -7.14 -0.53 -4.42
N ARG A 173 -6.67 -1.71 -3.99
CA ARG A 173 -6.25 -2.79 -4.89
C ARG A 173 -7.16 -3.99 -4.69
N VAL A 174 -7.76 -4.45 -5.78
CA VAL A 174 -8.50 -5.72 -5.79
C VAL A 174 -7.51 -6.88 -5.83
N LYS A 175 -7.69 -7.88 -4.96
CA LYS A 175 -6.76 -9.01 -4.84
C LYS A 175 -6.74 -9.87 -6.10
N GLU A 176 -5.59 -10.45 -6.42
CA GLU A 176 -5.50 -11.56 -7.37
C GLU A 176 -6.50 -12.67 -7.02
N GLY A 177 -7.20 -13.18 -8.04
CA GLY A 177 -8.23 -14.21 -7.90
C GLY A 177 -9.63 -13.66 -7.59
N SER A 178 -9.78 -12.35 -7.38
CA SER A 178 -11.10 -11.75 -7.17
C SER A 178 -11.98 -11.85 -8.42
N SER A 179 -13.28 -12.03 -8.19
CA SER A 179 -14.35 -12.11 -9.17
C SER A 179 -15.66 -11.58 -8.58
N ALA A 180 -16.76 -11.66 -9.33
CA ALA A 180 -18.07 -11.31 -8.79
C ALA A 180 -18.55 -12.21 -7.64
N TRP A 181 -17.95 -13.41 -7.50
CA TRP A 181 -18.38 -14.47 -6.59
C TRP A 181 -17.50 -14.59 -5.34
N TRP A 182 -16.34 -13.97 -5.34
CA TRP A 182 -15.40 -13.90 -4.21
C TRP A 182 -14.50 -12.70 -4.47
N ILE A 183 -14.28 -11.84 -3.47
CA ILE A 183 -13.48 -10.63 -3.66
C ILE A 183 -12.66 -10.28 -2.43
N GLY A 184 -11.46 -9.74 -2.65
CA GLY A 184 -10.64 -9.13 -1.61
C GLY A 184 -10.22 -7.72 -1.99
N PHE A 185 -10.29 -6.79 -1.05
CA PHE A 185 -9.80 -5.41 -1.21
C PHE A 185 -8.65 -5.14 -0.25
N LEU A 186 -7.53 -4.66 -0.78
CA LEU A 186 -6.47 -4.04 0.00
C LEU A 186 -6.72 -2.53 -0.02
N ILE A 187 -6.89 -1.95 1.17
CA ILE A 187 -7.05 -0.51 1.33
C ILE A 187 -5.71 0.06 1.77
N MET A 188 -5.24 1.10 1.10
CA MET A 188 -3.94 1.74 1.33
C MET A 188 -4.13 3.25 1.48
N ASP A 189 -3.13 3.89 2.07
CA ASP A 189 -3.09 5.35 2.28
C ASP A 189 -4.31 5.87 3.08
N HIS A 190 -4.81 5.06 4.02
CA HIS A 190 -5.91 5.43 4.92
C HIS A 190 -5.42 6.12 6.21
N GLY A 191 -4.12 6.09 6.48
CA GLY A 191 -3.48 6.84 7.57
C GLY A 191 -3.67 6.21 8.94
N ASN A 192 -4.86 6.31 9.53
CA ASN A 192 -5.17 5.62 10.79
C ASN A 192 -5.50 4.14 10.52
N PRO A 193 -5.24 3.22 11.46
CA PRO A 193 -5.77 1.86 11.40
C PRO A 193 -7.28 1.84 11.11
N LEU A 194 -7.69 1.04 10.12
CA LEU A 194 -9.11 0.87 9.83
C LEU A 194 -9.76 0.01 10.91
N ALA A 195 -10.99 0.31 11.31
CA ALA A 195 -11.83 -0.55 12.15
C ALA A 195 -12.72 -1.46 11.31
N SER A 196 -13.29 -0.94 10.22
CA SER A 196 -14.14 -1.71 9.30
C SER A 196 -14.05 -1.22 7.86
N VAL A 197 -14.31 -2.14 6.94
CA VAL A 197 -14.59 -1.86 5.53
C VAL A 197 -15.89 -2.55 5.17
N GLU A 198 -16.79 -1.80 4.56
CA GLU A 198 -18.08 -2.28 4.10
C GLU A 198 -18.24 -1.98 2.61
N TYR A 199 -18.98 -2.81 1.88
CA TYR A 199 -19.38 -2.49 0.51
C TYR A 199 -20.89 -2.25 0.45
N LEU A 200 -21.31 -1.37 -0.45
CA LEU A 200 -22.72 -1.12 -0.74
C LEU A 200 -23.27 -2.28 -1.58
N ALA A 201 -24.07 -3.14 -0.94
CA ALA A 201 -24.63 -4.35 -1.56
C ALA A 201 -25.90 -4.06 -2.37
N ASP A 202 -26.69 -3.08 -1.93
CA ASP A 202 -27.87 -2.59 -2.63
C ASP A 202 -27.97 -1.06 -2.43
N ALA A 203 -27.82 -0.31 -3.51
CA ALA A 203 -27.85 1.15 -3.49
C ALA A 203 -29.26 1.73 -3.29
N ASP A 204 -30.30 1.03 -3.74
CA ASP A 204 -31.69 1.48 -3.59
C ASP A 204 -32.17 1.29 -2.14
N ALA A 205 -31.68 0.25 -1.48
CA ALA A 205 -31.98 -0.07 -0.09
C ALA A 205 -31.00 0.54 0.93
N ASP A 206 -29.92 1.20 0.48
CA ASP A 206 -28.80 1.64 1.31
C ASP A 206 -28.25 0.50 2.20
N GLU A 207 -28.16 -0.70 1.63
CA GLU A 207 -27.71 -1.90 2.33
C GLU A 207 -26.18 -2.02 2.27
N TRP A 208 -25.53 -1.81 3.42
CA TRP A 208 -24.09 -1.99 3.58
C TRP A 208 -23.78 -3.35 4.20
N ARG A 209 -22.75 -4.01 3.67
CA ARG A 209 -22.27 -5.29 4.20
C ARG A 209 -20.79 -5.20 4.56
N GLY A 210 -20.47 -5.62 5.78
CA GLY A 210 -19.11 -5.68 6.27
C GLY A 210 -18.28 -6.75 5.57
N LEU A 211 -17.03 -6.41 5.32
CA LEU A 211 -16.00 -7.33 4.84
C LEU A 211 -15.23 -7.91 6.03
N ALA A 212 -14.73 -9.13 5.89
CA ALA A 212 -13.89 -9.77 6.89
C ALA A 212 -12.42 -9.42 6.67
N ARG A 213 -11.73 -8.88 7.68
CA ARG A 213 -10.28 -8.68 7.60
C ARG A 213 -9.56 -10.02 7.67
N ALA A 214 -8.61 -10.22 6.76
CA ALA A 214 -7.68 -11.35 6.77
C ALA A 214 -6.36 -11.01 7.47
N GLU A 215 -5.65 -12.03 7.94
CA GLU A 215 -4.30 -11.95 8.54
C GLU A 215 -3.24 -11.25 7.68
N TYR A 216 -3.53 -11.01 6.40
CA TYR A 216 -2.62 -10.41 5.45
C TYR A 216 -3.15 -9.08 4.88
N ASN A 217 -3.97 -8.38 5.67
CA ASN A 217 -4.51 -7.02 5.46
C ASN A 217 -5.53 -6.83 4.31
N TYR A 218 -5.96 -7.91 3.66
CA TYR A 218 -7.09 -7.83 2.73
C TYR A 218 -8.43 -7.92 3.47
N TRP A 219 -9.42 -7.21 2.95
CA TRP A 219 -10.82 -7.27 3.36
C TRP A 219 -11.61 -8.13 2.38
N LEU A 220 -12.11 -9.26 2.86
CA LEU A 220 -12.64 -10.35 2.04
C LEU A 220 -14.17 -10.43 2.11
N GLN A 221 -14.76 -10.83 0.99
CA GLN A 221 -16.15 -11.26 0.90
C GLN A 221 -16.24 -12.61 0.18
N GLU A 222 -16.65 -13.63 0.93
CA GLU A 222 -16.68 -15.02 0.47
C GLU A 222 -17.88 -15.32 -0.45
N ASP A 223 -19.00 -14.64 -0.25
CA ASP A 223 -20.24 -14.85 -1.03
C ASP A 223 -20.32 -13.97 -2.29
N GLY A 224 -19.25 -13.24 -2.59
CA GLY A 224 -19.19 -12.29 -3.69
C GLY A 224 -19.85 -10.95 -3.41
N ALA A 225 -19.40 -9.93 -4.15
CA ALA A 225 -19.94 -8.57 -4.09
C ALA A 225 -20.58 -8.14 -5.43
N GLY A 226 -20.71 -9.06 -6.40
CA GLY A 226 -21.19 -8.75 -7.75
C GLY A 226 -20.09 -8.20 -8.67
N PRO A 227 -20.45 -7.81 -9.90
CA PRO A 227 -19.47 -7.43 -10.93
C PRO A 227 -18.82 -6.05 -10.72
N GLY A 228 -19.27 -5.27 -9.73
CA GLY A 228 -18.90 -3.88 -9.56
C GLY A 228 -19.53 -2.93 -10.60
N PRO A 229 -19.11 -1.65 -10.65
CA PRO A 229 -18.12 -1.06 -9.76
C PRO A 229 -18.60 -1.02 -8.30
N PHE A 230 -17.66 -1.08 -7.37
CA PHE A 230 -17.93 -1.14 -5.93
C PHE A 230 -17.89 0.25 -5.32
N THR A 231 -18.76 0.44 -4.33
CA THR A 231 -18.71 1.56 -3.40
C THR A 231 -18.37 1.01 -2.03
N LEU A 232 -17.31 1.52 -1.41
CA LEU A 232 -16.83 1.06 -0.11
C LEU A 232 -16.94 2.16 0.93
N ARG A 233 -17.41 1.83 2.13
CA ARG A 233 -17.36 2.68 3.31
C ARG A 233 -16.25 2.20 4.21
N LEU A 234 -15.33 3.10 4.52
CA LEU A 234 -14.17 2.88 5.37
C LEU A 234 -14.45 3.58 6.69
N THR A 235 -14.25 2.88 7.81
CA THR A 235 -14.31 3.48 9.15
C THR A 235 -12.99 3.21 9.86
N ASP A 236 -12.33 4.24 10.40
CA ASP A 236 -11.12 4.06 11.21
C ASP A 236 -11.42 3.84 12.70
N ILE A 237 -10.38 3.49 13.46
CA ILE A 237 -10.47 3.25 14.92
C ILE A 237 -10.86 4.49 15.74
N TYR A 238 -10.76 5.69 15.16
CA TYR A 238 -11.14 6.96 15.81
C TYR A 238 -12.54 7.43 15.39
N GLY A 239 -13.20 6.69 14.49
CA GLY A 239 -14.56 6.96 14.03
C GLY A 239 -14.65 7.86 12.80
N HIS A 240 -13.54 8.19 12.13
CA HIS A 240 -13.60 8.86 10.84
C HIS A 240 -14.18 7.90 9.80
N GLN A 241 -15.00 8.45 8.89
CA GLN A 241 -15.61 7.69 7.82
C GLN A 241 -15.37 8.33 6.47
N ALA A 242 -15.07 7.49 5.49
CA ALA A 242 -14.95 7.89 4.10
C ALA A 242 -15.67 6.89 3.20
N VAL A 243 -16.26 7.39 2.11
CA VAL A 243 -16.88 6.55 1.09
C VAL A 243 -16.09 6.69 -0.21
N VAL A 244 -15.58 5.58 -0.72
CA VAL A 244 -14.89 5.49 -2.01
C VAL A 244 -15.81 4.82 -3.02
N GLU A 245 -16.04 5.48 -4.15
CA GLU A 245 -16.94 5.01 -5.21
C GLU A 245 -16.14 4.61 -6.45
N GLY A 246 -16.76 3.83 -7.33
CA GLY A 246 -16.20 3.56 -8.65
C GLY A 246 -15.04 2.57 -8.68
N ILE A 247 -14.88 1.74 -7.65
CA ILE A 247 -13.80 0.74 -7.63
C ILE A 247 -14.15 -0.39 -8.60
N GLU A 248 -13.36 -0.56 -9.66
CA GLU A 248 -13.57 -1.58 -10.66
C GLU A 248 -13.08 -2.96 -10.19
N LEU A 249 -13.70 -4.03 -10.70
CA LEU A 249 -13.20 -5.39 -10.56
C LEU A 249 -11.98 -5.63 -11.47
N SER A 250 -10.86 -5.00 -11.11
CA SER A 250 -9.58 -5.04 -11.84
C SER A 250 -8.49 -5.58 -10.91
N PRO A 251 -8.32 -6.92 -10.81
CA PRO A 251 -7.34 -7.52 -9.91
C PRO A 251 -5.93 -7.00 -10.17
N MET A 252 -5.19 -6.78 -9.10
CA MET A 252 -3.78 -6.34 -9.08
C MET A 252 -3.52 -4.93 -9.65
N VAL A 253 -4.56 -4.16 -9.92
CA VAL A 253 -4.45 -2.75 -10.32
C VAL A 253 -4.67 -1.85 -9.11
N ASP A 254 -3.75 -0.90 -8.88
CA ASP A 254 -3.95 0.17 -7.91
C ASP A 254 -4.91 1.20 -8.44
N GLN A 255 -6.05 1.35 -7.76
CA GLN A 255 -7.06 2.33 -8.08
C GLN A 255 -6.93 3.49 -7.12
N VAL A 256 -6.39 4.60 -7.62
CA VAL A 256 -6.22 5.84 -6.86
C VAL A 256 -7.53 6.60 -6.83
N THR A 257 -8.01 6.93 -5.64
CA THR A 257 -9.23 7.72 -5.46
C THR A 257 -8.89 9.20 -5.27
N ASN A 258 -9.91 10.05 -5.17
CA ASN A 258 -9.79 11.44 -4.73
C ASN A 258 -10.21 11.64 -3.26
N VAL A 259 -10.43 10.55 -2.51
CA VAL A 259 -10.99 10.57 -1.16
C VAL A 259 -9.87 10.46 -0.14
N ARG A 260 -9.95 11.25 0.93
CA ARG A 260 -9.10 11.15 2.12
C ARG A 260 -9.96 10.69 3.29
N MET A 261 -9.37 9.96 4.24
CA MET A 261 -10.09 9.52 5.45
C MET A 261 -10.53 10.69 6.34
N TYR A 262 -9.69 11.73 6.40
CA TYR A 262 -9.91 12.93 7.20
C TYR A 262 -9.15 14.09 6.54
N GLU A 263 -9.66 15.31 6.72
CA GLU A 263 -8.92 16.51 6.36
C GLU A 263 -7.83 16.71 7.42
N THR A 264 -6.59 16.79 6.98
CA THR A 264 -5.51 17.28 7.83
C THR A 264 -5.55 18.80 7.72
N ASP A 265 -5.64 19.51 8.85
CA ASP A 265 -5.66 20.98 8.87
C ASP A 265 -4.34 21.53 8.28
N ALA A 266 -4.29 21.65 6.95
CA ALA A 266 -3.27 22.35 6.19
C ALA A 266 -3.87 23.66 5.67
N SER A 267 -4.41 24.47 6.57
CA SER A 267 -4.88 25.83 6.26
C SER A 267 -4.90 26.73 7.50
N SER A 268 -3.74 27.28 7.84
CA SER A 268 -3.69 28.64 8.38
C SER A 268 -3.12 29.55 7.30
N PRO A 269 -3.91 30.47 6.71
CA PRO A 269 -3.42 31.35 5.66
C PRO A 269 -2.60 32.51 6.23
N THR A 270 -1.46 32.75 5.58
CA THR A 270 -0.82 34.04 5.32
C THR A 270 -0.75 35.09 6.45
N GLY A 271 0.39 35.11 7.16
CA GLY A 271 0.93 36.32 7.78
C GLY A 271 2.18 36.78 7.03
N SER A 272 2.05 37.89 6.31
CA SER A 272 3.03 38.51 5.40
C SER A 272 4.44 38.76 5.96
N ALA A 273 5.38 38.75 5.01
CA ALA A 273 6.79 39.08 5.11
C ALA A 273 7.14 40.45 5.74
N SER A 274 8.31 40.52 6.37
CA SER A 274 9.26 41.64 6.38
C SER A 274 10.47 41.25 7.23
N SER A 275 11.72 41.61 7.01
CA SER A 275 12.50 42.19 5.91
C SER A 275 13.94 42.02 6.38
N ALA A 276 14.85 41.78 5.43
CA ALA A 276 16.26 41.56 5.68
C ALA A 276 16.95 42.70 6.44
N SER A 277 18.02 42.36 7.18
CA SER A 277 19.14 43.26 7.42
C SER A 277 20.44 42.46 7.53
N SER A 278 21.42 42.93 6.77
CA SER A 278 22.70 42.31 6.48
C SER A 278 23.80 42.62 7.51
N ALA A 279 24.80 41.73 7.49
CA ALA A 279 26.23 41.94 7.73
C ALA A 279 26.74 42.19 9.16
N SER A 280 27.65 41.32 9.63
CA SER A 280 29.11 41.60 9.59
C SER A 280 29.96 40.46 10.16
N SER A 281 31.22 40.46 9.72
CA SER A 281 32.18 39.37 9.57
C SER A 281 33.06 39.03 10.79
N ALA A 282 33.90 38.01 10.57
CA ALA A 282 35.24 37.73 11.16
C ALA A 282 35.24 36.64 12.28
N SER A 283 36.07 35.60 12.31
CA SER A 283 37.37 35.28 11.66
C SER A 283 37.65 33.76 11.69
N SER A 284 38.42 33.29 10.70
CA SER A 284 39.15 32.00 10.61
C SER A 284 40.43 32.03 11.47
N PRO A 285 41.04 30.91 11.96
CA PRO A 285 41.79 29.86 11.20
C PRO A 285 41.46 28.42 11.70
N ALA A 286 41.95 27.27 11.22
CA ALA A 286 42.59 26.71 10.01
C ALA A 286 42.51 25.15 10.18
N PRO A 287 42.76 24.32 9.15
CA PRO A 287 42.23 22.96 9.05
C PRO A 287 43.12 21.90 9.73
N THR A 288 42.50 20.86 10.31
CA THR A 288 43.19 19.62 10.66
C THR A 288 42.90 18.58 9.59
N ALA A 289 43.93 18.26 8.82
CA ALA A 289 43.93 17.15 7.88
C ALA A 289 43.84 15.82 8.65
N SER A 290 42.94 14.94 8.21
CA SER A 290 42.97 13.53 8.54
C SER A 290 43.04 12.73 7.25
N VAL A 291 43.98 11.79 7.27
CA VAL A 291 44.65 11.08 6.18
C VAL A 291 43.71 10.12 5.42
N PRO A 292 43.92 9.92 4.10
CA PRO A 292 43.12 9.02 3.26
C PRO A 292 43.48 7.55 3.51
N GLY A 293 42.45 6.72 3.66
CA GLY A 293 42.54 5.26 3.54
C GLY A 293 42.66 4.82 2.07
N PRO A 294 43.12 3.60 1.78
CA PRO A 294 43.73 3.23 0.50
C PRO A 294 42.74 3.35 -0.67
N ALA A 295 43.15 4.10 -1.69
CA ALA A 295 42.53 4.08 -3.01
C ALA A 295 42.82 2.72 -3.67
N GLU A 296 41.78 1.92 -3.86
CA GLU A 296 41.80 0.85 -4.85
C GLU A 296 41.35 1.44 -6.19
N SER A 297 42.23 1.33 -7.16
CA SER A 297 42.19 2.00 -8.46
C SER A 297 41.11 1.44 -9.38
N GLY A 298 39.88 1.95 -9.28
CA GLY A 298 38.86 1.86 -10.31
C GLY A 298 38.27 3.24 -10.56
N ALA A 299 38.38 3.78 -11.78
CA ALA A 299 37.87 5.10 -12.11
C ALA A 299 36.32 5.17 -12.11
N CYS A 300 35.67 4.02 -11.99
CA CYS A 300 34.25 3.85 -11.82
C CYS A 300 33.98 2.52 -11.11
N ALA A 301 32.87 2.40 -10.39
CA ALA A 301 32.41 1.12 -9.84
C ALA A 301 31.07 0.74 -10.48
N ALA A 302 30.91 -0.47 -11.03
CA ALA A 302 29.68 -0.86 -11.69
C ALA A 302 29.31 -2.32 -11.42
N THR A 303 28.02 -2.57 -11.18
CA THR A 303 27.47 -3.91 -10.95
C THR A 303 26.27 -4.15 -11.86
N ALA A 304 26.04 -5.39 -12.25
CA ALA A 304 24.91 -5.80 -13.07
C ALA A 304 24.19 -6.94 -12.36
N ALA A 305 22.89 -6.79 -12.16
CA ALA A 305 22.04 -7.78 -11.50
C ALA A 305 20.84 -8.14 -12.38
N VAL A 306 20.50 -9.42 -12.47
CA VAL A 306 19.26 -9.87 -13.13
C VAL A 306 18.13 -9.85 -12.10
N ASN A 307 17.26 -8.84 -12.17
CA ASN A 307 16.17 -8.63 -11.22
C ASN A 307 15.03 -9.65 -11.38
N THR A 308 14.68 -9.98 -12.62
CA THR A 308 13.55 -10.88 -12.91
C THR A 308 13.81 -11.60 -14.22
N MET A 309 13.46 -12.89 -14.29
CA MET A 309 13.53 -13.68 -15.51
C MET A 309 12.17 -14.32 -15.80
N TRP A 310 11.77 -14.32 -17.06
CA TRP A 310 10.59 -15.01 -17.56
C TRP A 310 10.99 -15.93 -18.72
N PRO A 311 10.11 -16.84 -19.17
CA PRO A 311 10.49 -17.88 -20.14
C PRO A 311 11.04 -17.36 -21.49
N THR A 312 10.71 -16.12 -21.86
CA THR A 312 11.09 -15.51 -23.14
C THR A 312 12.08 -14.35 -23.01
N GLY A 313 12.52 -13.97 -21.80
CA GLY A 313 13.39 -12.82 -21.59
C GLY A 313 13.76 -12.58 -20.13
N PHE A 314 14.54 -11.52 -19.89
CA PHE A 314 14.95 -11.13 -18.54
C PHE A 314 14.98 -9.61 -18.41
N GLN A 315 14.84 -9.15 -17.17
CA GLN A 315 15.08 -7.79 -16.75
C GLN A 315 16.38 -7.75 -15.97
N ALA A 316 17.29 -6.87 -16.37
CA ALA A 316 18.54 -6.62 -15.66
C ALA A 316 18.72 -5.13 -15.37
N THR A 317 19.36 -4.85 -14.24
CA THR A 317 19.74 -3.51 -13.82
C THR A 317 21.25 -3.41 -13.77
N VAL A 318 21.79 -2.41 -14.46
CA VAL A 318 23.21 -2.03 -14.41
C VAL A 318 23.33 -0.79 -13.55
N THR A 319 23.98 -0.93 -12.42
CA THR A 319 24.22 0.16 -11.47
C THR A 319 25.66 0.63 -11.65
N VAL A 320 25.83 1.91 -11.97
CA VAL A 320 27.14 2.54 -12.21
C VAL A 320 27.34 3.68 -11.24
N ARG A 321 28.46 3.68 -10.54
CA ARG A 321 28.87 4.69 -9.58
C ARG A 321 30.13 5.39 -10.07
N ASN A 322 30.09 6.71 -10.15
CA ASN A 322 31.27 7.50 -10.49
C ASN A 322 32.20 7.59 -9.28
N THR A 323 33.34 6.92 -9.31
CA THR A 323 34.39 7.00 -8.28
C THR A 323 35.56 7.89 -8.71
N ALA A 324 35.47 8.53 -9.88
CA ALA A 324 36.50 9.44 -10.38
C ALA A 324 36.55 10.74 -9.58
N ALA A 325 37.72 11.39 -9.58
CA ALA A 325 37.92 12.67 -8.91
C ALA A 325 37.24 13.87 -9.61
N ALA A 326 36.54 13.65 -10.73
CA ALA A 326 35.87 14.67 -11.51
C ALA A 326 34.42 14.27 -11.84
N ALA A 327 33.50 15.25 -11.77
CA ALA A 327 32.12 15.05 -12.19
C ALA A 327 32.05 14.81 -13.71
N ALA A 328 31.35 13.75 -14.12
CA ALA A 328 31.17 13.41 -15.52
C ALA A 328 29.94 14.13 -16.08
N GLY A 329 30.17 15.21 -16.83
CA GLY A 329 29.14 15.81 -17.68
C GLY A 329 28.95 14.98 -18.95
N SER A 330 27.70 14.68 -19.33
CA SER A 330 27.32 13.80 -20.45
C SER A 330 27.92 12.39 -20.35
N TRP A 331 27.58 11.66 -19.28
CA TRP A 331 28.05 10.30 -19.07
C TRP A 331 27.54 9.34 -20.15
N VAL A 332 28.44 8.47 -20.62
CA VAL A 332 28.16 7.38 -21.56
C VAL A 332 28.68 6.10 -20.94
N VAL A 333 27.78 5.19 -20.60
CA VAL A 333 28.11 3.86 -20.12
C VAL A 333 28.05 2.90 -21.30
N THR A 334 29.11 2.13 -21.52
CA THR A 334 29.12 1.08 -22.54
C THR A 334 29.42 -0.27 -21.90
N TRP A 335 28.65 -1.30 -22.24
CA TRP A 335 28.89 -2.68 -21.83
C TRP A 335 28.66 -3.64 -22.99
N ILE A 336 29.14 -4.87 -22.84
CA ILE A 336 28.99 -5.92 -23.84
C ILE A 336 27.94 -6.91 -23.34
N VAL A 337 26.98 -7.23 -24.20
CA VAL A 337 26.04 -8.34 -24.02
C VAL A 337 26.40 -9.49 -24.98
N PRO A 338 26.10 -10.75 -24.62
CA PRO A 338 26.29 -11.88 -25.53
C PRO A 338 25.55 -11.67 -26.87
N ALA A 339 26.10 -12.20 -27.97
CA ALA A 339 25.58 -11.98 -29.33
C ALA A 339 24.13 -12.45 -29.56
N ASP A 340 23.60 -13.28 -28.67
CA ASP A 340 22.25 -13.84 -28.73
C ASP A 340 21.22 -13.05 -27.88
N VAL A 341 21.62 -11.91 -27.30
CA VAL A 341 20.77 -11.03 -26.47
C VAL A 341 20.39 -9.78 -27.25
N THR A 342 19.09 -9.51 -27.34
CA THR A 342 18.55 -8.25 -27.90
C THR A 342 17.86 -7.47 -26.79
N ILE A 343 18.24 -6.20 -26.62
CA ILE A 343 17.58 -5.29 -25.69
C ILE A 343 16.32 -4.71 -26.35
N GLY A 344 15.18 -4.85 -25.69
CA GLY A 344 13.89 -4.35 -26.20
C GLY A 344 13.59 -2.93 -25.76
N THR A 345 13.53 -2.71 -24.45
CA THR A 345 13.19 -1.45 -23.79
C THR A 345 14.14 -1.22 -22.63
N ALA A 346 14.47 0.04 -22.39
CA ALA A 346 15.29 0.46 -21.27
C ALA A 346 14.72 1.74 -20.65
N TRP A 347 15.01 1.94 -19.38
CA TRP A 347 14.60 3.11 -18.62
C TRP A 347 15.77 3.63 -17.77
N ASN A 348 15.64 4.86 -17.27
CA ASN A 348 16.69 5.61 -16.58
C ASN A 348 17.94 5.96 -17.41
N ALA A 349 18.02 5.56 -18.69
CA ALA A 349 19.01 6.03 -19.65
C ALA A 349 18.51 5.90 -21.09
N THR A 350 19.11 6.64 -22.02
CA THR A 350 18.90 6.41 -23.46
C THR A 350 19.86 5.33 -23.93
N VAL A 351 19.34 4.11 -24.06
CA VAL A 351 20.11 2.91 -24.43
C VAL A 351 19.99 2.63 -25.93
N GLY A 352 21.12 2.44 -26.59
CA GLY A 352 21.22 1.96 -27.97
C GLY A 352 22.11 0.71 -28.03
N GLN A 353 21.69 -0.29 -28.80
CA GLN A 353 22.47 -1.50 -29.05
C GLN A 353 23.01 -1.50 -30.49
N SER A 354 24.30 -1.79 -30.64
CA SER A 354 24.97 -2.01 -31.93
C SER A 354 25.72 -3.34 -31.88
N GLY A 355 25.08 -4.40 -32.40
CA GLY A 355 25.60 -5.76 -32.30
C GLY A 355 25.64 -6.25 -30.85
N THR A 356 26.82 -6.59 -30.34
CA THR A 356 27.04 -6.99 -28.94
C THR A 356 27.31 -5.82 -27.99
N ALA A 357 27.54 -4.61 -28.51
CA ALA A 357 27.84 -3.45 -27.69
C ALA A 357 26.57 -2.68 -27.37
N VAL A 358 26.36 -2.37 -26.09
CA VAL A 358 25.24 -1.58 -25.59
C VAL A 358 25.79 -0.27 -25.05
N THR A 359 25.25 0.84 -25.51
CA THR A 359 25.63 2.19 -25.12
C THR A 359 24.45 2.87 -24.46
N ALA A 360 24.56 3.17 -23.17
CA ALA A 360 23.62 3.99 -22.44
C ALA A 360 24.17 5.40 -22.28
N SER A 361 23.42 6.40 -22.73
CA SER A 361 23.76 7.81 -22.60
C SER A 361 22.86 8.50 -21.59
N ALA A 362 23.42 9.50 -20.93
CA ALA A 362 22.73 10.31 -19.94
C ALA A 362 21.42 10.88 -20.50
N PRO A 363 20.29 10.71 -19.79
CA PRO A 363 19.03 11.29 -20.21
C PRO A 363 19.07 12.82 -20.07
N VAL A 364 18.34 13.53 -20.95
CA VAL A 364 18.31 15.01 -21.02
C VAL A 364 17.95 15.67 -19.68
N TRP A 365 17.19 14.97 -18.84
CA TRP A 365 16.76 15.46 -17.52
C TRP A 365 17.79 15.22 -16.39
N SER A 366 18.84 14.40 -16.60
CA SER A 366 19.95 14.23 -15.66
C SER A 366 21.29 14.02 -16.40
N PRO A 367 21.88 15.10 -16.95
CA PRO A 367 23.07 15.02 -17.79
C PRO A 367 24.39 14.94 -17.01
N THR A 368 24.38 15.08 -15.69
CA THR A 368 25.59 15.21 -14.88
C THR A 368 25.62 14.15 -13.80
N LEU A 369 26.73 13.41 -13.71
CA LEU A 369 26.97 12.42 -12.65
C LEU A 369 28.09 12.94 -11.74
N ALA A 370 27.72 13.39 -10.54
CA ALA A 370 28.65 13.91 -9.55
C ALA A 370 29.57 12.80 -9.00
N VAL A 371 30.66 13.21 -8.35
CA VAL A 371 31.59 12.27 -7.72
C VAL A 371 30.88 11.54 -6.57
N GLY A 372 30.88 10.22 -6.61
CA GLY A 372 30.22 9.35 -5.65
C GLY A 372 28.75 9.05 -5.96
N GLU A 373 28.18 9.69 -6.99
CA GLU A 373 26.79 9.50 -7.43
C GLU A 373 26.63 8.19 -8.21
N THR A 374 25.48 7.54 -8.02
CA THR A 374 25.15 6.24 -8.58
C THR A 374 23.95 6.37 -9.51
N VAL A 375 24.04 5.79 -10.70
CA VAL A 375 22.93 5.66 -11.65
C VAL A 375 22.57 4.20 -11.86
N SER A 376 21.29 3.88 -11.82
CA SER A 376 20.77 2.53 -12.07
C SER A 376 20.00 2.51 -13.39
N ILE A 377 20.51 1.77 -14.35
CA ILE A 377 20.00 1.65 -15.71
C ILE A 377 19.31 0.30 -15.82
N GLY A 378 17.99 0.32 -15.99
CA GLY A 378 17.20 -0.90 -16.18
C GLY A 378 16.97 -1.19 -17.66
N PHE A 379 17.07 -2.46 -18.05
CA PHE A 379 16.71 -2.90 -19.40
C PHE A 379 16.02 -4.26 -19.38
N ASN A 380 15.13 -4.50 -20.34
CA ASN A 380 14.62 -5.82 -20.65
C ASN A 380 15.26 -6.36 -21.94
N ALA A 381 15.48 -7.67 -21.96
CA ALA A 381 16.12 -8.34 -23.09
C ALA A 381 15.47 -9.68 -23.40
N ASP A 382 15.50 -10.06 -24.67
CA ASP A 382 14.91 -11.28 -25.17
C ASP A 382 15.86 -12.48 -24.97
N ARG A 383 15.29 -13.62 -24.56
CA ARG A 383 15.87 -14.93 -24.17
C ARG A 383 16.44 -15.02 -22.74
N PRO A 384 16.09 -16.09 -22.00
CA PRO A 384 16.69 -16.36 -20.70
C PRO A 384 18.15 -16.80 -20.87
N ILE A 385 19.04 -16.09 -20.19
CA ILE A 385 20.39 -16.56 -19.86
C ILE A 385 20.42 -16.68 -18.34
N GLY A 386 20.98 -17.77 -17.82
CA GLY A 386 20.94 -18.06 -16.38
C GLY A 386 21.54 -16.93 -15.53
N PRO A 387 21.02 -16.73 -14.29
CA PRO A 387 21.57 -15.76 -13.34
C PRO A 387 23.07 -16.05 -13.12
N GLY A 388 23.89 -15.00 -13.05
CA GLY A 388 25.35 -15.09 -13.01
C GLY A 388 26.09 -15.02 -14.35
N THR A 389 25.49 -15.47 -15.47
CA THR A 389 26.20 -15.43 -16.78
C THR A 389 26.14 -14.05 -17.43
N VAL A 390 24.97 -13.40 -17.35
CA VAL A 390 24.76 -12.01 -17.79
C VAL A 390 25.49 -11.06 -16.84
N GLU A 391 25.39 -11.29 -15.54
CA GLU A 391 25.99 -10.46 -14.50
C GLU A 391 27.52 -10.43 -14.65
N ALA A 392 28.16 -11.59 -14.84
CA ALA A 392 29.60 -11.65 -15.06
C ALA A 392 30.05 -11.06 -16.41
N ALA A 393 29.29 -11.28 -17.49
CA ALA A 393 29.62 -10.76 -18.82
C ALA A 393 29.45 -9.24 -18.90
N VAL A 394 28.39 -8.71 -18.28
CA VAL A 394 28.10 -7.29 -18.22
C VAL A 394 29.05 -6.61 -17.22
N ALA A 395 29.14 -7.07 -15.97
CA ALA A 395 30.03 -6.48 -14.97
C ALA A 395 31.51 -6.46 -15.40
N GLY A 396 31.97 -7.46 -16.15
CA GLY A 396 33.34 -7.52 -16.68
C GLY A 396 33.63 -6.62 -17.89
N SER A 397 32.63 -5.94 -18.45
CA SER A 397 32.77 -5.14 -19.68
C SER A 397 32.22 -3.72 -19.59
N ILE A 398 31.74 -3.30 -18.41
CA ILE A 398 31.23 -1.94 -18.21
C ILE A 398 32.37 -0.92 -18.24
N THR A 399 32.20 0.10 -19.07
CA THR A 399 33.05 1.29 -19.14
C THR A 399 32.19 2.53 -18.96
N LEU A 400 32.68 3.51 -18.21
CA LEU A 400 32.09 4.84 -18.05
C LEU A 400 32.98 5.85 -18.77
N ASN A 401 32.46 6.51 -19.81
CA ASN A 401 33.22 7.45 -20.65
C ASN A 401 34.53 6.89 -21.23
N GLY A 402 34.60 5.56 -21.42
CA GLY A 402 35.80 4.86 -21.89
C GLY A 402 36.75 4.37 -20.79
N GLU A 403 36.45 4.64 -19.51
CA GLU A 403 37.20 4.12 -18.36
C GLU A 403 36.55 2.85 -17.80
N SER A 404 37.33 1.79 -17.58
CA SER A 404 36.82 0.52 -17.05
C SER A 404 36.32 0.66 -15.61
N CYS A 405 35.11 0.18 -15.35
CA CYS A 405 34.54 0.13 -14.00
C CYS A 405 34.94 -1.18 -13.30
N VAL A 406 35.14 -1.13 -11.98
CA VAL A 406 35.34 -2.33 -11.13
C VAL A 406 34.02 -2.76 -10.49
N GLY A 407 33.81 -4.07 -10.33
CA GLY A 407 32.62 -4.60 -9.64
C GLY A 407 32.61 -4.22 -8.16
N PHE A 408 31.43 -3.91 -7.61
CA PHE A 408 31.23 -3.64 -6.18
C PHE A 408 30.01 -4.38 -5.63
#